data_AF-A0AAE4NU36-F1
#
_entry.id   AF-A0AAE4NU36-F1
#
_cell.length_a   1.000
_cell.length_b   1.000
_cell.length_c   1.000
_cell.angle_alpha   90.00
_cell.angle_beta   90.00
_cell.angle_gamma   90.00
#
_symmetry.space_group_name_H-M   'P 1'
#
loop_
_entity.id
_entity.type
_entity.pdbx_description
1 polymer ?
#
loop_
_entity_poly.entity_id
_entity_poly.type
_entity_poly.pdbx_seq_one_letter_code
_entity_poly.pdbx_strand_id
1 'polypeptide(L)'
;MRSITEAEKTSPKTSTSFRIVDLPDRAIEIIEERKQYDLIHFSAEDDDYIFLSSRGNPLVLNSFNLKLKEAAKANHIDKDISSHIFRHSHVSLLSELGMSLKSIMERVGHSDAKVTLKIYNHVTKKAKKDIVDALNNL
;
A
#
# COMPACT_ATOMS: atom_id res chain seq x y z
N MET A 1 2.10 -29.43 -2.48
CA MET A 1 2.50 -28.16 -1.85
C MET A 1 3.66 -27.63 -2.68
N ARG A 2 3.45 -26.61 -3.52
CA ARG A 2 4.52 -26.11 -4.42
C ARG A 2 5.62 -25.46 -3.60
N SER A 3 6.87 -25.79 -3.90
CA SER A 3 8.04 -25.26 -3.20
C SER A 3 8.15 -23.76 -3.44
N ILE A 4 8.41 -22.99 -2.38
CA ILE A 4 8.53 -21.52 -2.44
C ILE A 4 9.78 -21.10 -3.27
N THR A 5 10.69 -22.04 -3.52
CA THR A 5 11.86 -21.89 -4.39
C THR A 5 11.53 -21.77 -5.89
N GLU A 6 10.27 -21.95 -6.29
CA GLU A 6 9.81 -21.86 -7.69
C GLU A 6 8.92 -20.63 -7.93
N ALA A 7 9.08 -19.56 -7.13
CA ALA A 7 8.31 -18.32 -7.34
C ALA A 7 8.73 -17.65 -8.67
N GLU A 8 7.92 -17.83 -9.72
CA GLU A 8 8.14 -17.16 -10.99
C GLU A 8 7.61 -15.72 -10.98
N LYS A 9 8.42 -14.78 -11.50
CA LYS A 9 7.98 -13.41 -11.80
C LYS A 9 6.94 -13.45 -12.91
N THR A 10 5.67 -13.62 -12.56
CA THR A 10 4.59 -13.56 -13.55
C THR A 10 4.38 -12.13 -14.02
N SER A 11 4.27 -11.92 -15.32
CA SER A 11 3.79 -10.65 -15.86
C SER A 11 2.32 -10.47 -15.43
N PRO A 12 1.91 -9.25 -15.05
CA PRO A 12 0.49 -8.98 -14.88
C PRO A 12 -0.33 -9.37 -16.12
N LYS A 13 -1.56 -9.84 -15.89
CA LYS A 13 -2.44 -10.39 -16.96
C LYS A 13 -2.81 -9.38 -18.05
N THR A 14 -2.61 -8.08 -17.83
CA THR A 14 -2.90 -7.01 -18.79
C THR A 14 -1.83 -5.91 -18.72
N SER A 15 -1.47 -5.35 -19.88
CA SER A 15 -0.51 -4.24 -20.01
C SER A 15 -0.91 -3.01 -19.17
N THR A 16 -2.20 -2.80 -18.96
CA THR A 16 -2.79 -1.70 -18.17
C THR A 16 -2.47 -1.70 -16.67
N SER A 17 -1.86 -2.76 -16.16
CA SER A 17 -1.51 -2.87 -14.74
C SER A 17 -0.08 -2.41 -14.43
N PHE A 18 0.79 -2.36 -15.44
CA PHE A 18 2.08 -1.69 -15.35
C PHE A 18 1.84 -0.20 -15.24
N ARG A 19 2.50 0.42 -14.26
CA ARG A 19 2.42 1.85 -14.02
C ARG A 19 3.72 2.33 -13.40
N ILE A 20 4.09 3.54 -13.76
CA ILE A 20 5.19 4.28 -13.13
C ILE A 20 4.58 5.06 -11.97
N VAL A 21 5.21 4.96 -10.80
CA VAL A 21 4.76 5.67 -9.60
C VAL A 21 5.97 6.40 -9.02
N ASP A 22 5.84 7.71 -8.88
CA ASP A 22 6.87 8.51 -8.22
C ASP A 22 6.90 8.17 -6.73
N LEU A 23 8.08 7.80 -6.26
CA LEU A 23 8.35 7.45 -4.87
C LEU A 23 8.82 8.69 -4.11
N PRO A 24 8.27 8.95 -2.90
CA PRO A 24 8.84 9.96 -2.03
C PRO A 24 10.22 9.51 -1.52
N ASP A 25 11.07 10.46 -1.14
CA ASP A 25 12.43 10.20 -0.63
C ASP A 25 12.44 9.14 0.47
N ARG A 26 11.49 9.21 1.41
CA ARG A 26 11.40 8.21 2.48
C ARG A 26 11.13 6.78 1.98
N ALA A 27 10.39 6.62 0.88
CA ALA A 27 10.17 5.30 0.29
C ALA A 27 11.44 4.78 -0.40
N ILE A 28 12.22 5.68 -1.00
CA ILE A 28 13.52 5.34 -1.58
C ILE A 28 14.47 4.90 -0.47
N GLU A 29 14.58 5.68 0.61
CA GLU A 29 15.39 5.31 1.79
C GLU A 29 15.02 3.92 2.32
N ILE A 30 13.73 3.61 2.51
CA ILE A 30 13.27 2.30 2.99
C ILE A 30 13.70 1.18 2.04
N ILE A 31 13.64 1.40 0.73
CA ILE A 31 14.05 0.39 -0.27
C ILE A 31 15.57 0.18 -0.22
N GLU A 32 16.36 1.25 -0.13
CA GLU A 32 17.81 1.16 -0.05
C GLU A 32 18.29 0.49 1.24
N GLU A 33 17.73 0.89 2.39
CA GLU A 33 17.97 0.21 3.69
C GLU A 33 17.66 -1.28 3.58
N ARG A 34 16.56 -1.63 2.91
CA ARG A 34 16.15 -3.02 2.72
C ARG A 34 17.10 -3.80 1.81
N LYS A 35 17.49 -3.22 0.67
CA LYS A 35 18.46 -3.82 -0.26
C LYS A 35 19.79 -4.09 0.41
N GLN A 36 20.30 -3.13 1.19
CA GLN A 36 21.55 -3.30 1.93
C GLN A 36 21.47 -4.44 2.94
N TYR A 37 20.37 -4.52 3.70
CA TYR A 37 20.13 -5.63 4.62
C TYR A 37 20.12 -6.98 3.88
N ASP A 38 19.37 -7.07 2.77
CA ASP A 38 19.23 -8.33 2.02
C ASP A 38 20.54 -8.73 1.32
N LEU A 39 21.35 -7.78 0.85
CA LEU A 39 22.70 -8.02 0.32
C LEU A 39 23.61 -8.64 1.40
N ILE A 40 23.62 -8.07 2.62
CA ILE A 40 24.49 -8.52 3.71
C ILE A 40 24.06 -9.90 4.24
N HIS A 41 22.75 -10.15 4.35
CA HIS A 41 22.24 -11.34 5.02
C HIS A 41 21.89 -12.51 4.10
N PHE A 42 21.64 -12.24 2.82
CA PHE A 42 21.20 -13.26 1.86
C PHE A 42 21.99 -13.25 0.55
N SER A 43 22.98 -12.36 0.40
CA SER A 43 23.74 -12.18 -0.85
C SER A 43 22.83 -11.91 -2.06
N ALA A 44 21.73 -11.18 -1.83
CA ALA A 44 20.78 -10.83 -2.88
C ALA A 44 21.41 -9.87 -3.90
N GLU A 45 21.13 -10.08 -5.18
CA GLU A 45 21.58 -9.23 -6.29
C GLU A 45 20.53 -8.17 -6.65
N ASP A 46 20.91 -7.17 -7.46
CA ASP A 46 20.02 -6.05 -7.80
C ASP A 46 18.75 -6.46 -8.57
N ASP A 47 18.80 -7.60 -9.27
CA ASP A 47 17.66 -8.15 -10.02
C ASP A 47 16.74 -9.04 -9.17
N ASP A 48 17.03 -9.22 -7.87
CA ASP A 48 16.21 -10.02 -6.96
C ASP A 48 14.95 -9.29 -6.45
N TYR A 49 14.13 -10.00 -5.69
CA TYR A 49 12.96 -9.41 -5.03
C TYR A 49 13.39 -8.48 -3.89
N ILE A 50 12.79 -7.28 -3.82
CA ILE A 50 13.12 -6.27 -2.78
C ILE A 50 12.66 -6.69 -1.37
N PHE A 51 11.53 -7.41 -1.26
CA PHE A 51 10.99 -7.80 0.04
C PHE A 51 11.17 -9.30 0.27
N LEU A 52 12.16 -9.66 1.07
CA LEU A 52 12.45 -11.04 1.45
C LEU A 52 11.92 -11.39 2.85
N SER A 53 11.58 -12.66 3.04
CA SER A 53 11.33 -13.25 4.36
C SER A 53 12.64 -13.39 5.15
N SER A 54 12.55 -13.72 6.44
CA SER A 54 13.74 -14.02 7.28
C SER A 54 14.57 -15.22 6.81
N ARG A 55 14.10 -15.95 5.80
CA ARG A 55 14.78 -17.09 5.17
C ARG A 55 15.32 -16.76 3.77
N GLY A 56 15.38 -15.48 3.39
CA GLY A 56 15.85 -15.04 2.06
C GLY A 56 14.91 -15.34 0.90
N ASN A 57 13.76 -15.99 1.14
CA ASN A 57 12.77 -16.26 0.08
C ASN A 57 11.84 -15.05 -0.10
N PRO A 58 11.25 -14.84 -1.30
CA PRO A 58 10.31 -13.74 -1.53
C PRO A 58 9.17 -13.69 -0.50
N LEU A 59 8.84 -12.50 -0.02
CA LEU A 59 7.81 -12.30 0.99
C LEU A 59 6.43 -12.69 0.42
N VAL A 60 5.79 -13.66 1.06
CA VAL A 60 4.44 -14.11 0.69
C VAL A 60 3.38 -13.26 1.39
N LEU A 61 2.38 -12.81 0.63
CA LEU A 61 1.33 -11.91 1.12
C LEU A 61 0.54 -12.49 2.31
N ASN A 62 0.28 -13.80 2.31
CA ASN A 62 -0.40 -14.46 3.44
C ASN A 62 0.42 -14.38 4.72
N SER A 63 1.74 -14.59 4.64
CA SER A 63 2.65 -14.45 5.78
C SER A 63 2.70 -13.02 6.29
N PHE A 64 2.73 -12.05 5.37
CA PHE A 64 2.63 -10.63 5.72
C PHE A 64 1.31 -10.30 6.45
N ASN A 65 0.17 -10.76 5.92
CA ASN A 65 -1.14 -10.53 6.52
C ASN A 65 -1.27 -11.19 7.90
N LEU A 66 -0.69 -12.37 8.11
CA LEU A 66 -0.64 -13.01 9.44
C LEU A 66 0.13 -12.14 10.44
N LYS A 67 1.32 -11.68 10.06
CA LYS A 67 2.12 -10.77 10.91
C LYS A 67 1.43 -9.44 11.17
N LEU A 68 0.72 -8.91 10.17
CA LEU A 68 -0.08 -7.70 10.33
C LEU A 68 -1.21 -7.90 11.35
N LYS A 69 -1.91 -9.04 11.32
CA LYS A 69 -2.95 -9.37 12.32
C LYS A 69 -2.38 -9.55 13.72
N GLU A 70 -1.22 -10.18 13.85
CA GLU A 70 -0.50 -10.27 15.13
C GLU A 70 -0.16 -8.88 15.68
N ALA A 71 0.37 -7.99 14.84
CA ALA A 71 0.68 -6.62 15.22
C ALA A 71 -0.57 -5.82 15.62
N ALA A 72 -1.68 -5.97 14.89
CA ALA A 72 -2.96 -5.34 15.27
C ALA A 72 -3.44 -5.80 16.65
N LYS A 73 -3.40 -7.10 16.91
CA LYS A 73 -3.80 -7.67 18.21
C LYS A 73 -2.91 -7.13 19.34
N ALA A 74 -1.60 -7.05 19.12
CA ALA A 74 -0.66 -6.50 20.09
C ALA A 74 -0.88 -5.00 20.39
N ASN A 75 -1.43 -4.26 19.43
CA ASN A 75 -1.75 -2.83 19.57
C ASN A 75 -3.24 -2.57 19.86
N HIS A 76 -4.00 -3.58 20.29
CA HIS A 76 -5.43 -3.46 20.61
C HIS A 76 -6.30 -2.89 19.47
N ILE A 77 -5.93 -3.16 18.22
CA ILE A 77 -6.71 -2.76 17.05
C ILE A 77 -7.78 -3.83 16.82
N ASP A 78 -9.02 -3.53 17.24
CA ASP A 78 -10.19 -4.39 17.06
C ASP A 78 -10.82 -4.23 15.66
N LYS A 79 -10.03 -4.55 14.63
CA LYS A 79 -10.48 -4.55 13.23
C LYS A 79 -9.85 -5.74 12.52
N ASP A 80 -10.62 -6.41 11.66
CA ASP A 80 -10.02 -7.39 10.74
C ASP A 80 -9.25 -6.63 9.65
N ILE A 81 -7.92 -6.72 9.73
CA ILE A 81 -7.03 -5.99 8.83
C ILE A 81 -6.25 -6.93 7.92
N SER A 82 -5.97 -6.43 6.72
CA SER A 82 -5.10 -7.04 5.72
C SER A 82 -4.29 -5.93 5.04
N SER A 83 -3.32 -6.28 4.20
CA SER A 83 -2.50 -5.33 3.44
C SER A 83 -3.29 -4.28 2.68
N HIS A 84 -4.53 -4.58 2.26
CA HIS A 84 -5.42 -3.62 1.60
C HIS A 84 -5.69 -2.36 2.43
N ILE A 85 -5.62 -2.46 3.77
CA ILE A 85 -5.82 -1.31 4.64
C ILE A 85 -4.80 -0.21 4.39
N PHE A 86 -3.55 -0.53 4.06
CA PHE A 86 -2.53 0.47 3.76
C PHE A 86 -2.86 1.25 2.49
N ARG A 87 -3.38 0.57 1.46
CA ARG A 87 -3.87 1.22 0.24
C ARG A 87 -5.03 2.16 0.55
N HIS A 88 -5.99 1.72 1.38
CA HIS A 88 -7.12 2.55 1.77
C HIS A 88 -6.67 3.77 2.59
N SER A 89 -5.76 3.59 3.56
CA SER A 89 -5.19 4.70 4.33
C SER A 89 -4.45 5.69 3.43
N HIS A 90 -3.71 5.20 2.42
CA HIS A 90 -3.03 6.07 1.46
C HIS A 90 -4.02 6.90 0.63
N VAL A 91 -5.11 6.30 0.16
CA VAL A 91 -6.19 7.04 -0.53
C VAL A 91 -6.86 8.05 0.38
N SER A 92 -7.18 7.68 1.63
CA SER A 92 -7.78 8.59 2.61
C SER A 92 -6.87 9.80 2.84
N LEU A 93 -5.58 9.57 3.07
CA LEU A 93 -4.59 10.62 3.28
C LEU A 93 -4.52 11.58 2.08
N LEU A 94 -4.40 11.05 0.86
CA LEU A 94 -4.35 11.89 -0.35
C LEU A 94 -5.65 12.69 -0.54
N SER A 95 -6.80 12.11 -0.18
CA SER A 95 -8.09 12.79 -0.24
C SER A 95 -8.18 13.93 0.78
N GLU A 96 -7.68 13.71 2.00
CA GLU A 96 -7.61 14.73 3.06
C GLU A 96 -6.66 15.87 2.70
N LEU A 97 -5.58 15.57 1.97
CA LEU A 97 -4.66 16.56 1.39
C LEU A 97 -5.25 17.31 0.18
N GLY A 98 -6.51 17.05 -0.19
CA GLY A 98 -7.20 17.74 -1.27
C GLY A 98 -6.75 17.34 -2.68
N MET A 99 -6.07 16.20 -2.85
CA MET A 99 -5.66 15.72 -4.17
C MET A 99 -6.87 15.34 -5.02
N SER A 100 -6.80 15.61 -6.32
CA SER A 100 -7.90 15.28 -7.22
C SER A 100 -8.13 13.77 -7.30
N LEU A 101 -9.39 13.34 -7.40
CA LEU A 101 -9.74 11.93 -7.56
C LEU A 101 -9.01 11.29 -8.75
N LYS A 102 -8.83 12.02 -9.85
CA LYS A 102 -8.10 11.56 -11.04
C LYS A 102 -6.64 11.23 -10.70
N SER A 103 -5.94 12.13 -10.03
CA SER A 103 -4.54 11.94 -9.62
C SER A 103 -4.38 10.77 -8.65
N ILE A 104 -5.31 10.63 -7.70
CA ILE A 104 -5.31 9.51 -6.75
C ILE A 104 -5.47 8.18 -7.51
N MET A 105 -6.43 8.11 -8.43
CA MET A 105 -6.74 6.93 -9.23
C MET A 105 -5.60 6.50 -10.14
N GLU A 106 -4.90 7.45 -10.77
CA GLU A 106 -3.70 7.18 -11.58
C GLU A 106 -2.59 6.58 -10.72
N ARG A 107 -2.37 7.09 -9.51
CA ARG A 107 -1.34 6.59 -8.57
C ARG A 107 -1.64 5.18 -8.05
N VAL A 108 -2.85 4.95 -7.54
CA VAL A 108 -3.19 3.66 -6.91
C VAL A 108 -3.56 2.60 -7.95
N GLY A 109 -4.03 3.01 -9.14
CA GLY A 109 -4.50 2.12 -10.20
C GLY A 109 -5.99 1.79 -10.10
N HIS A 110 -6.57 1.42 -11.24
CA HIS A 110 -8.03 1.30 -11.43
C HIS A 110 -8.65 0.00 -10.91
N SER A 111 -7.84 -0.96 -10.46
CA SER A 111 -8.32 -2.26 -9.97
C SER A 111 -9.28 -2.15 -8.78
N ASP A 112 -9.27 -1.01 -8.07
CA ASP A 112 -10.14 -0.76 -6.93
C ASP A 112 -10.81 0.63 -6.98
N ALA A 113 -11.31 1.00 -8.16
CA ALA A 113 -11.96 2.29 -8.37
C ALA A 113 -13.16 2.53 -7.44
N LYS A 114 -13.93 1.47 -7.15
CA LYS A 114 -15.11 1.56 -6.28
C LYS A 114 -14.74 1.95 -4.85
N VAL A 115 -13.70 1.34 -4.28
CA VAL A 115 -13.30 1.66 -2.91
C VAL A 115 -12.62 3.02 -2.85
N THR A 116 -11.77 3.36 -3.82
CA THR A 116 -11.18 4.71 -3.91
C THR A 116 -12.26 5.79 -3.94
N LEU A 117 -13.27 5.64 -4.80
CA LEU A 117 -14.38 6.58 -4.90
C LEU A 117 -15.18 6.68 -3.59
N LYS A 118 -15.42 5.54 -2.92
CA LYS A 118 -16.15 5.51 -1.64
C LYS A 118 -15.39 6.30 -0.56
N ILE A 119 -14.08 6.11 -0.45
CA ILE A 119 -13.23 6.80 0.52
C ILE A 119 -13.20 8.30 0.22
N TYR A 120 -12.91 8.67 -1.03
CA TYR A 120 -12.86 10.07 -1.46
C TYR A 120 -14.17 10.82 -1.16
N ASN A 121 -15.32 10.21 -1.48
CA ASN A 121 -16.63 10.77 -1.21
C ASN A 121 -16.90 10.94 0.29
N HIS A 122 -16.41 10.03 1.13
CA HIS A 122 -16.58 10.13 2.58
C HIS A 122 -15.81 11.33 3.14
N VAL A 123 -14.54 11.51 2.75
CA VAL A 123 -13.70 12.64 3.14
C VAL A 123 -14.30 13.96 2.65
N THR A 124 -14.72 14.01 1.38
CA THR A 124 -15.33 15.21 0.79
C THR A 124 -16.64 15.59 1.50
N LYS A 125 -17.47 14.61 1.90
CA LYS A 125 -18.70 14.87 2.68
C LYS A 125 -18.40 15.49 4.03
N LYS A 126 -17.34 15.05 4.72
CA LYS A 126 -16.88 15.66 5.97
C LYS A 126 -16.50 17.12 5.77
N ALA A 127 -15.65 17.40 4.77
CA ALA A 127 -15.28 18.78 4.42
C ALA A 127 -16.48 19.67 4.06
N LYS A 128 -17.49 19.14 3.36
CA LYS A 128 -18.74 19.87 3.06
C LYS A 128 -19.54 20.21 4.32
N LYS A 129 -19.57 19.32 5.31
CA LYS A 129 -20.25 19.59 6.58
C LYS A 129 -19.53 20.73 7.33
N ASP A 130 -18.20 20.70 7.35
CA ASP A 130 -17.40 21.75 7.97
C ASP A 130 -17.63 23.13 7.31
N ILE A 131 -17.83 23.16 5.98
CA ILE A 131 -18.21 24.39 5.25
C ILE A 131 -19.60 24.88 5.66
N VAL A 132 -20.59 23.99 5.72
CA VAL A 132 -21.96 24.37 6.13
C VAL A 132 -21.95 24.91 7.56
N ASP A 133 -21.22 24.27 8.47
CA ASP A 133 -21.09 24.72 9.85
C ASP A 133 -20.35 26.08 9.95
N ALA A 134 -19.33 26.33 9.12
CA ALA A 134 -18.67 27.63 9.05
C ALA A 134 -19.59 28.72 8.48
N LEU A 135 -20.38 28.41 7.45
CA LEU A 135 -21.34 29.33 6.85
C LEU A 135 -22.51 29.66 7.79
N ASN A 136 -22.92 28.73 8.65
CA ASN A 136 -23.97 28.96 9.65
C ASN A 136 -23.52 29.89 10.80
N ASN A 137 -22.21 30.14 10.93
CA ASN A 137 -21.63 31.02 11.94
C ASN A 137 -21.18 32.39 11.37
N LEU A 138 -21.58 32.70 10.14
CA LEU A 138 -21.51 34.04 9.54
C LEU A 138 -22.82 34.80 9.80
#